data_AF-A0A3M1B7R5-F1
#
_entry.id   AF-A0A3M1B7R5-F1
#
_cell.length_a   1.000
_cell.length_b   1.000
_cell.length_c   1.000
_cell.angle_alpha   90.00
_cell.angle_beta   90.00
_cell.angle_gamma   90.00
#
_symmetry.space_group_name_H-M   'P 1'
#
loop_
_entity.id
_entity.type
_entity.pdbx_description
1 polymer ?
#
loop_
_entity_poly.entity_id
_entity_poly.type
_entity_poly.pdbx_seq_one_letter_code
_entity_poly.pdbx_strand_id
1 'polypeptide(L)'
;MSTSSHPLPLESFLLKNLTTPLEKFLEKYPHPFLIPTKEQIQELVRSGENLPPSSSPHRFSTMVESSSSTSEKDWYKRGWVIPVQSQRPNKNCSMQMVNVGRTAINDIVLPLPYISKFHGCFILYEDRPPHYRDGGSTNGTFLNHQRIPSEEKVQLQSGDILRFGKTLEFQFLSSKDLYHKLSEIQKLMDI
;
A
#
# COMPACT_ATOMS: atom_id res chain seq x y z
N MET A 1 0.20 -11.17 -19.76
CA MET A 1 -0.89 -11.28 -18.77
C MET A 1 -0.92 -9.97 -17.99
N SER A 2 -2.04 -9.25 -18.02
CA SER A 2 -2.17 -7.96 -17.31
C SER A 2 -2.13 -8.20 -15.80
N THR A 3 -1.07 -7.78 -15.12
CA THR A 3 -1.04 -7.71 -13.66
C THR A 3 -1.93 -6.53 -13.27
N SER A 4 -3.10 -6.77 -12.69
CA SER A 4 -3.92 -5.69 -12.16
C SER A 4 -3.19 -4.98 -11.01
N SER A 5 -3.25 -3.65 -10.92
CA SER A 5 -2.83 -2.85 -9.74
C SER A 5 -3.74 -3.05 -8.51
N HIS A 6 -4.68 -4.00 -8.59
CA HIS A 6 -5.54 -4.34 -7.48
C HIS A 6 -4.74 -4.95 -6.34
N PRO A 7 -5.03 -4.56 -5.09
CA PRO A 7 -4.44 -5.17 -3.91
C PRO A 7 -4.59 -6.70 -3.92
N LEU A 8 -3.48 -7.39 -3.69
CA LEU A 8 -3.39 -8.85 -3.65
C LEU A 8 -3.25 -9.30 -2.19
N PRO A 9 -3.93 -10.38 -1.76
CA PRO A 9 -3.67 -10.95 -0.44
C PRO A 9 -2.20 -11.36 -0.30
N LEU A 10 -1.58 -11.00 0.83
CA LEU A 10 -0.16 -11.22 1.11
C LEU A 10 0.22 -12.69 1.00
N GLU A 11 -0.54 -13.58 1.62
CA GLU A 11 -0.33 -15.03 1.57
C GLU A 11 -0.32 -15.57 0.13
N SER A 12 -1.36 -15.23 -0.65
CA SER A 12 -1.47 -15.66 -2.05
C SER A 12 -0.33 -15.10 -2.91
N PHE A 13 0.12 -13.88 -2.62
CA PHE A 13 1.28 -13.29 -3.29
C PHE A 13 2.57 -14.02 -2.97
N LEU A 14 2.79 -14.39 -1.70
CA LEU A 14 3.99 -15.14 -1.27
C LEU A 14 4.04 -16.52 -1.92
N LEU A 15 3.00 -17.33 -1.74
CA LEU A 15 2.94 -18.70 -2.28
C LEU A 15 3.22 -18.75 -3.79
N LYS A 16 2.78 -17.73 -4.53
CA LYS A 16 3.00 -17.63 -5.98
C LYS A 16 4.43 -17.27 -6.37
N ASN A 17 5.17 -16.55 -5.54
CA ASN A 17 6.43 -15.92 -5.92
C ASN A 17 7.66 -16.44 -5.15
N LEU A 18 7.50 -17.21 -4.07
CA LEU A 18 8.61 -17.73 -3.25
C LEU A 18 9.61 -18.58 -4.03
N THR A 19 9.15 -19.35 -5.02
CA THR A 19 10.01 -20.20 -5.88
C THR A 19 10.44 -19.52 -7.17
N THR A 20 10.03 -18.26 -7.38
CA THR A 20 10.35 -17.53 -8.61
C THR A 20 11.79 -17.00 -8.56
N PRO A 21 12.62 -17.23 -9.58
CA PRO A 21 13.95 -16.61 -9.66
C PRO A 21 13.87 -15.08 -9.75
N LEU A 22 14.86 -14.38 -9.20
CA LEU A 22 14.90 -12.90 -9.12
C LEU A 22 14.64 -12.24 -10.49
N GLU A 23 15.32 -12.68 -11.54
CA GLU A 23 15.19 -12.10 -12.89
C GLU A 23 13.73 -12.13 -13.37
N LYS A 24 13.10 -13.31 -13.29
CA LYS A 24 11.69 -13.49 -13.66
C LYS A 24 10.73 -12.70 -12.78
N PHE A 25 11.08 -12.51 -11.50
CA PHE A 25 10.29 -11.69 -10.59
C PHE A 25 10.35 -10.21 -10.99
N LEU A 26 11.54 -9.69 -11.25
CA LEU A 26 11.75 -8.30 -11.66
C LEU A 26 11.13 -7.99 -13.03
N GLU A 27 11.23 -8.92 -14.00
CA GLU A 27 10.56 -8.79 -15.29
C GLU A 27 9.03 -8.71 -15.16
N LYS A 28 8.47 -9.52 -14.27
CA LYS A 28 7.02 -9.58 -14.03
C LYS A 28 6.52 -8.40 -13.21
N TYR A 29 7.36 -7.88 -12.31
CA TYR A 29 7.03 -6.80 -11.40
C TYR A 29 8.13 -5.72 -11.43
N PRO A 30 8.16 -4.86 -12.47
CA PRO A 30 9.20 -3.84 -12.59
C PRO A 30 9.00 -2.63 -11.66
N HIS A 31 7.85 -2.53 -11.00
CA HIS A 31 7.46 -1.37 -10.22
C HIS A 31 7.49 -1.62 -8.69
N PRO A 32 7.59 -0.56 -7.87
CA PRO A 32 7.51 -0.65 -6.43
C PRO A 32 6.17 -1.20 -5.92
N PHE A 33 6.14 -1.52 -4.63
CA PHE A 33 4.98 -2.05 -3.93
C PHE A 33 4.69 -1.28 -2.65
N LEU A 34 3.42 -1.26 -2.26
CA LEU A 34 3.01 -1.04 -0.88
C LEU A 34 2.69 -2.41 -0.26
N ILE A 35 3.29 -2.70 0.89
CA ILE A 35 3.04 -3.93 1.65
C ILE A 35 2.71 -3.60 3.11
N PRO A 36 2.15 -4.53 3.88
CA PRO A 36 1.96 -4.30 5.31
C PRO A 36 3.33 -4.19 6.02
N THR A 37 3.40 -3.40 7.08
CA THR A 37 4.60 -3.30 7.91
C THR A 37 4.85 -4.61 8.65
N LYS A 38 6.08 -4.79 9.17
CA LYS A 38 6.43 -5.97 9.96
C LYS A 38 5.50 -6.14 11.16
N GLU A 39 5.20 -5.04 11.85
CA GLU A 39 4.33 -5.00 13.01
C GLU A 39 2.90 -5.43 12.63
N GLN A 40 2.39 -4.95 11.49
CA GLN A 40 1.09 -5.37 10.97
C GLN A 40 1.09 -6.87 10.62
N ILE A 41 2.14 -7.40 10.00
CA ILE A 41 2.24 -8.84 9.67
C ILE A 41 2.24 -9.69 10.95
N GLN A 42 3.01 -9.31 11.97
CA GLN A 42 3.05 -10.03 13.24
C GLN A 42 1.69 -10.02 13.95
N GLU A 43 0.98 -8.89 13.91
CA GLU A 43 -0.36 -8.79 14.47
C GLU A 43 -1.38 -9.65 13.71
N LEU A 44 -1.29 -9.69 12.37
CA LEU A 44 -2.14 -10.57 11.54
C LEU A 44 -1.97 -12.05 11.92
N VAL A 45 -0.74 -12.47 12.21
CA VAL A 45 -0.43 -13.85 12.62
C VAL A 45 -0.90 -14.12 14.05
N ARG A 46 -0.64 -13.19 14.99
CA ARG A 46 -1.04 -13.34 16.39
C ARG A 46 -2.55 -13.39 16.58
N SER A 47 -3.29 -12.59 15.84
CA SER A 47 -4.73 -12.47 16.00
C SER A 47 -5.48 -13.71 15.52
N GLY A 48 -4.86 -14.60 14.73
CA GLY A 48 -5.54 -15.74 14.07
C GLY A 48 -6.60 -15.32 13.05
N GLU A 49 -7.03 -14.07 13.11
CA GLU A 49 -7.88 -13.31 12.21
C GLU A 49 -7.56 -11.81 12.37
N ASN A 50 -7.07 -11.19 11.30
CA ASN A 50 -7.62 -9.92 10.80
C ASN A 50 -7.69 -8.69 11.76
N LEU A 51 -6.65 -7.85 11.69
CA LEU A 51 -6.35 -6.64 12.47
C LEU A 51 -7.56 -5.75 12.90
N PRO A 52 -7.66 -5.34 14.18
CA PRO A 52 -8.27 -4.07 14.57
C PRO A 52 -7.24 -2.92 14.54
N PRO A 53 -7.66 -1.65 14.40
CA PRO A 53 -6.74 -0.53 14.26
C PRO A 53 -5.94 -0.31 15.54
N SER A 54 -4.65 -0.06 15.32
CA SER A 54 -3.66 0.46 16.29
C SER A 54 -4.30 1.34 17.37
N SER A 55 -4.08 0.94 18.61
CA SER A 55 -4.47 1.66 19.81
C SER A 55 -3.60 2.91 19.97
N SER A 56 -4.22 4.08 19.81
CA SER A 56 -3.79 5.32 20.45
C SER A 56 -5.01 5.95 21.14
N PRO A 57 -5.01 6.11 22.47
CA PRO A 57 -6.20 6.48 23.23
C PRO A 57 -6.32 8.00 23.28
N HIS A 58 -7.01 8.63 22.33
CA HIS A 58 -7.52 9.98 22.53
C HIS A 58 -9.04 10.01 22.39
N ARG A 59 -9.67 10.12 23.57
CA ARG A 59 -11.06 10.49 23.82
C ARG A 59 -11.50 11.59 22.85
N PHE A 60 -12.56 11.35 22.10
CA PHE A 60 -13.79 12.14 22.18
C PHE A 60 -14.96 11.33 21.59
N SER A 61 -15.97 11.11 22.41
CA SER A 61 -17.23 10.47 22.08
C SER A 61 -17.97 11.22 20.96
N THR A 62 -18.49 10.50 19.98
CA THR A 62 -19.92 10.58 19.62
C THR A 62 -20.31 9.23 19.00
N MET A 63 -21.39 8.66 19.51
CA MET A 63 -22.03 7.43 19.03
C MET A 63 -22.32 7.53 17.52
N VAL A 64 -21.63 6.73 16.71
CA VAL A 64 -22.11 6.19 15.43
C VAL A 64 -21.51 4.78 15.31
N GLU A 65 -22.15 3.85 15.99
CA GLU A 65 -21.91 2.43 15.78
C GLU A 65 -22.98 1.94 14.81
N SER A 66 -22.77 2.16 13.51
CA SER A 66 -23.53 1.51 12.45
C SER A 66 -22.92 1.82 11.09
N SER A 67 -22.70 0.77 10.29
CA SER A 67 -22.33 0.77 8.86
C SER A 67 -20.86 0.81 8.44
N SER A 68 -19.91 0.20 9.16
CA SER A 68 -18.75 -0.35 8.42
C SER A 68 -19.28 -1.51 7.58
N SER A 69 -19.37 -1.36 6.27
CA SER A 69 -19.78 -2.45 5.37
C SER A 69 -18.86 -3.66 5.57
N THR A 70 -19.36 -4.87 5.36
CA THR A 70 -18.55 -6.12 5.43
C THR A 70 -17.22 -5.97 4.67
N SER A 71 -17.24 -5.26 3.55
CA SER A 71 -16.08 -4.92 2.73
C SER A 71 -15.01 -4.02 3.39
N GLU A 72 -15.40 -3.09 4.26
CA GLU A 72 -14.45 -2.24 4.98
C GLU A 72 -13.73 -3.04 6.06
N LYS A 73 -14.48 -3.86 6.81
CA LYS A 73 -13.89 -4.79 7.78
C LYS A 73 -12.88 -5.67 7.05
N ASP A 74 -13.29 -6.32 5.96
CA ASP A 74 -12.46 -7.22 5.14
C ASP A 74 -11.18 -6.57 4.60
N TRP A 75 -11.15 -5.24 4.46
CA TRP A 75 -9.95 -4.52 4.06
C TRP A 75 -8.88 -4.46 5.15
N TYR A 76 -9.27 -4.26 6.41
CA TYR A 76 -8.33 -4.31 7.54
C TYR A 76 -7.92 -5.73 7.91
N LYS A 77 -8.80 -6.66 7.58
CA LYS A 77 -8.62 -8.08 7.83
C LYS A 77 -7.34 -8.58 7.15
N ARG A 78 -7.14 -8.26 5.87
CA ARG A 78 -6.08 -8.89 5.08
C ARG A 78 -4.80 -8.05 5.04
N GLY A 79 -3.65 -8.73 5.09
CA GLY A 79 -2.40 -8.13 4.61
C GLY A 79 -2.46 -7.97 3.09
N TRP A 80 -2.29 -6.75 2.59
CA TRP A 80 -2.38 -6.46 1.15
C TRP A 80 -1.02 -6.10 0.55
N VAL A 81 -0.68 -6.74 -0.57
CA VAL A 81 0.44 -6.38 -1.44
C VAL A 81 -0.12 -5.62 -2.63
N ILE A 82 0.28 -4.37 -2.79
CA ILE A 82 -0.26 -3.46 -3.80
C ILE A 82 0.87 -3.04 -4.74
N PRO A 83 0.89 -3.51 -6.00
CA PRO A 83 1.81 -2.99 -7.00
C PRO A 83 1.50 -1.52 -7.28
N VAL A 84 2.51 -0.66 -7.19
CA VAL A 84 2.40 0.76 -7.56
C VAL A 84 2.59 0.87 -9.06
N GLN A 85 1.51 0.66 -9.81
CA GLN A 85 1.52 0.70 -11.27
C GLN A 85 0.20 1.28 -11.80
N SER A 86 0.27 1.98 -12.94
CA SER A 86 -0.95 2.48 -13.58
C SER A 86 -1.76 1.33 -14.16
N GLN A 87 -3.09 1.42 -14.10
CA GLN A 87 -4.00 0.48 -14.79
C GLN A 87 -3.96 0.65 -16.31
N ARG A 88 -3.48 1.80 -16.80
CA ARG A 88 -3.38 2.13 -18.23
C ARG A 88 -2.00 2.72 -18.52
N PRO A 89 -0.92 1.90 -18.42
CA PRO A 89 0.44 2.40 -18.57
C PRO A 89 0.69 2.84 -20.02
N ASN A 90 1.19 4.07 -20.20
CA ASN A 90 1.73 4.50 -21.48
C ASN A 90 3.20 4.07 -21.59
N LYS A 91 3.46 3.06 -22.42
CA LYS A 91 4.81 2.50 -22.62
C LYS A 91 5.80 3.45 -23.28
N ASN A 92 5.32 4.55 -23.87
CA ASN A 92 6.17 5.55 -24.53
C ASN A 92 6.46 6.75 -23.62
N CYS A 93 6.07 6.69 -22.34
CA CYS A 93 6.26 7.80 -21.41
C CYS A 93 7.26 7.39 -20.32
N SER A 94 8.36 8.15 -20.23
CA SER A 94 9.43 7.95 -19.23
C SER A 94 9.01 8.29 -17.79
N MET A 95 7.80 8.84 -17.63
CA MET A 95 7.17 9.12 -16.36
C MET A 95 5.74 8.56 -16.37
N GLN A 96 5.35 7.91 -15.28
CA GLN A 96 3.98 7.46 -15.08
C GLN A 96 3.41 8.01 -13.78
N MET A 97 2.16 8.44 -13.83
CA MET A 97 1.38 8.81 -12.64
C MET A 97 0.48 7.63 -12.26
N VAL A 98 0.46 7.30 -10.97
CA VAL A 98 -0.39 6.26 -10.40
C VAL A 98 -1.24 6.91 -9.32
N ASN A 99 -2.52 7.11 -9.63
CA ASN A 99 -3.47 7.78 -8.74
C ASN A 99 -3.90 6.86 -7.60
N VAL A 100 -4.07 7.42 -6.42
CA VAL A 100 -4.52 6.73 -5.21
C VAL A 100 -5.74 7.43 -4.66
N GLY A 101 -6.77 6.66 -4.30
CA GLY A 101 -7.93 7.21 -3.61
C GLY A 101 -9.01 6.18 -3.35
N ARG A 102 -10.13 6.64 -2.77
CA ARG A 102 -11.21 5.74 -2.34
C ARG A 102 -12.08 5.20 -3.47
N THR A 103 -12.19 5.95 -4.56
CA THR A 103 -13.10 5.63 -5.66
C THR A 103 -12.39 4.83 -6.76
N ALA A 104 -13.16 4.07 -7.54
CA ALA A 104 -12.66 3.21 -8.61
C ALA A 104 -12.03 3.94 -9.82
N ILE A 105 -12.05 5.28 -9.83
CA ILE A 105 -11.37 6.09 -10.87
C ILE A 105 -9.85 6.11 -10.70
N ASN A 106 -9.33 5.68 -9.54
CA ASN A 106 -7.90 5.68 -9.23
C ASN A 106 -7.25 4.36 -9.64
N ASP A 107 -5.95 4.41 -9.92
CA ASP A 107 -5.16 3.21 -10.23
C ASP A 107 -5.05 2.28 -9.01
N ILE A 108 -4.86 2.87 -7.83
CA ILE A 108 -4.88 2.20 -6.53
C ILE A 108 -6.13 2.65 -5.77
N VAL A 109 -7.02 1.68 -5.52
CA VAL A 109 -8.28 1.92 -4.82
C VAL A 109 -8.15 1.49 -3.36
N LEU A 110 -8.28 2.44 -2.44
CA LEU A 110 -8.27 2.23 -0.99
C LEU A 110 -9.68 2.56 -0.45
N PRO A 111 -10.63 1.60 -0.45
CA PRO A 111 -12.07 1.85 -0.33
C PRO A 111 -12.53 2.19 1.11
N LEU A 112 -11.77 3.03 1.83
CA LEU A 112 -11.99 3.36 3.24
C LEU A 112 -12.55 4.77 3.40
N PRO A 113 -13.56 5.00 4.25
CA PRO A 113 -14.32 6.26 4.33
C PRO A 113 -13.48 7.49 4.73
N TYR A 114 -12.30 7.32 5.34
CA TYR A 114 -11.38 8.42 5.65
C TYR A 114 -10.34 8.71 4.55
N ILE A 115 -10.33 7.94 3.47
CA ILE A 115 -9.52 8.22 2.29
C ILE A 115 -10.33 9.11 1.34
N SER A 116 -9.77 10.23 0.89
CA SER A 116 -10.40 11.10 -0.11
C SER A 116 -10.67 10.38 -1.44
N LYS A 117 -11.66 10.84 -2.21
CA LYS A 117 -12.01 10.26 -3.52
C LYS A 117 -10.78 10.18 -4.43
N PHE A 118 -10.04 11.29 -4.52
CA PHE A 118 -8.66 11.36 -4.96
C PHE A 118 -7.84 11.78 -3.74
N HIS A 119 -6.84 10.99 -3.35
CA HIS A 119 -6.02 11.24 -2.17
C HIS A 119 -4.65 11.80 -2.55
N GLY A 120 -4.07 11.30 -3.63
CA GLY A 120 -2.78 11.72 -4.13
C GLY A 120 -2.31 10.82 -5.26
N CYS A 121 -1.05 10.96 -5.65
CA CYS A 121 -0.48 10.15 -6.71
C CYS A 121 0.99 9.82 -6.46
N PHE A 122 1.36 8.60 -6.85
CA PHE A 122 2.76 8.26 -7.07
C PHE A 122 3.18 8.76 -8.44
N ILE A 123 4.43 9.18 -8.51
CA ILE A 123 5.07 9.59 -9.75
C ILE A 123 6.30 8.72 -9.91
N LEU A 124 6.23 7.82 -10.88
CA LEU A 124 7.27 6.85 -11.20
C LEU A 124 8.07 7.38 -12.39
N TYR A 125 9.38 7.19 -12.31
CA TYR A 125 10.33 7.52 -13.36
C TYR A 125 11.13 6.28 -13.71
N GLU A 126 11.62 6.20 -14.94
CA GLU A 126 12.49 5.09 -15.37
C GLU A 126 13.91 5.20 -14.79
N ASP A 127 14.40 6.42 -14.58
CA ASP A 127 15.82 6.73 -14.34
C ASP A 127 16.11 7.41 -13.00
N ARG A 128 15.08 7.72 -12.19
CA ARG A 128 15.24 8.41 -10.91
C ARG A 128 14.27 7.91 -9.84
N PRO A 129 14.53 8.22 -8.55
CA PRO A 129 13.67 7.77 -7.47
C PRO A 129 12.19 8.20 -7.63
N PRO A 130 11.25 7.34 -7.24
CA PRO A 130 9.82 7.65 -7.28
C PRO A 130 9.49 8.75 -6.28
N HIS A 131 8.40 9.46 -6.54
CA HIS A 131 7.89 10.49 -5.64
C HIS A 131 6.43 10.19 -5.28
N TYR A 132 5.99 10.77 -4.17
CA TYR A 132 4.57 10.86 -3.83
C TYR A 132 4.14 12.32 -3.72
N ARG A 133 2.91 12.61 -4.12
CA ARG A 133 2.26 13.90 -3.94
C ARG A 133 0.90 13.70 -3.31
N ASP A 134 0.68 14.28 -2.13
CA ASP A 134 -0.66 14.37 -1.56
C ASP A 134 -1.50 15.37 -2.36
N GLY A 135 -2.71 14.99 -2.74
CA GLY A 135 -3.58 15.78 -3.62
C GLY A 135 -4.49 16.77 -2.90
N GLY A 136 -4.11 17.22 -1.70
CA GLY A 136 -5.02 17.97 -0.82
C GLY A 136 -6.00 17.07 -0.09
N SER A 137 -5.53 15.90 0.36
CA SER A 137 -6.41 14.93 1.02
C SER A 137 -6.89 15.45 2.38
N THR A 138 -8.12 15.08 2.77
CA THR A 138 -8.78 15.61 3.98
C THR A 138 -8.03 15.26 5.26
N ASN A 139 -7.51 14.03 5.34
CA ASN A 139 -6.79 13.55 6.53
C ASN A 139 -5.26 13.59 6.35
N GLY A 140 -4.77 14.01 5.18
CA GLY A 140 -3.35 14.07 4.84
C GLY A 140 -2.70 12.70 4.57
N THR A 141 -1.48 12.79 4.07
CA THR A 141 -0.53 11.68 3.95
C THR A 141 0.65 11.91 4.88
N PHE A 142 1.25 10.84 5.39
CA PHE A 142 2.41 10.88 6.26
C PHE A 142 3.49 9.96 5.72
N LEU A 143 4.74 10.43 5.76
CA LEU A 143 5.94 9.69 5.40
C LEU A 143 6.80 9.57 6.66
N ASN A 144 7.14 8.34 7.06
CA ASN A 144 7.94 8.06 8.25
C ASN A 144 7.42 8.79 9.50
N HIS A 145 6.10 8.71 9.73
CA HIS A 145 5.35 9.35 10.81
C HIS A 145 5.24 10.88 10.75
N GLN A 146 5.85 11.54 9.77
CA GLN A 146 5.76 12.99 9.58
C GLN A 146 4.74 13.31 8.49
N ARG A 147 3.87 14.29 8.75
CA ARG A 147 2.88 14.73 7.75
C ARG A 147 3.61 15.44 6.62
N ILE A 148 3.37 15.01 5.38
CA ILE A 148 3.98 15.67 4.21
C ILE A 148 3.16 16.90 3.81
N PRO A 149 3.78 17.93 3.19
CA PRO A 149 3.03 19.05 2.66
C PRO A 149 2.06 18.57 1.57
N SER A 150 0.84 19.10 1.60
CA SER A 150 -0.13 18.86 0.52
C SER A 150 0.34 19.54 -0.76
N GLU A 151 0.03 18.92 -1.89
CA GLU A 151 0.34 19.39 -3.24
C GLU A 151 1.83 19.52 -3.61
N GLU A 152 2.74 19.18 -2.71
CA GLU A 152 4.18 19.09 -2.98
C GLU A 152 4.62 17.64 -3.20
N LYS A 153 5.70 17.48 -3.98
CA LYS A 153 6.27 16.15 -4.24
C LYS A 153 7.33 15.86 -3.20
N VAL A 154 7.21 14.71 -2.54
CA VAL A 154 8.26 14.15 -1.68
C VAL A 154 8.89 12.95 -2.38
N GLN A 155 10.21 12.85 -2.32
CA GLN A 155 10.92 11.68 -2.82
C GLN A 155 10.66 10.49 -1.89
N LEU A 156 10.44 9.31 -2.48
CA LEU A 156 10.32 8.05 -1.75
C LEU A 156 11.60 7.22 -1.86
N GLN A 157 11.91 6.50 -0.80
CA GLN A 157 12.97 5.52 -0.73
C GLN A 157 12.38 4.17 -0.33
N SER A 158 13.00 3.10 -0.82
CA SER A 158 12.61 1.75 -0.43
C SER A 158 12.83 1.56 1.08
N GLY A 159 11.82 1.07 1.77
CA GLY A 159 11.76 0.93 3.22
C GLY A 159 10.90 1.99 3.91
N ASP A 160 10.56 3.09 3.22
CA ASP A 160 9.74 4.17 3.77
C ASP A 160 8.37 3.68 4.23
N ILE A 161 7.87 4.30 5.30
CA ILE A 161 6.53 4.05 5.83
C ILE A 161 5.59 5.15 5.34
N LEU A 162 4.62 4.78 4.52
CA LEU A 162 3.58 5.66 4.00
C LEU A 162 2.27 5.38 4.71
N ARG A 163 1.70 6.41 5.36
CA ARG A 163 0.39 6.34 5.99
C ARG A 163 -0.59 7.29 5.32
N PHE A 164 -1.71 6.76 4.84
CA PHE A 164 -2.81 7.49 4.23
C PHE A 164 -3.93 7.73 5.23
N GLY A 165 -4.32 9.00 5.37
CA GLY A 165 -5.34 9.40 6.34
C GLY A 165 -4.98 9.01 7.77
N LYS A 166 -5.94 8.45 8.51
CA LYS A 166 -5.79 8.28 9.95
C LYS A 166 -4.87 7.10 10.31
N THR A 167 -5.15 5.91 9.78
CA THR A 167 -4.57 4.66 10.29
C THR A 167 -4.00 3.73 9.23
N LEU A 168 -4.21 3.99 7.94
CA LEU A 168 -3.82 3.06 6.88
C LEU A 168 -2.35 3.24 6.52
N GLU A 169 -1.50 2.37 7.04
CA GLU A 169 -0.05 2.42 6.88
C GLU A 169 0.47 1.25 6.04
N PHE A 170 1.47 1.53 5.21
CA PHE A 170 2.19 0.56 4.40
C PHE A 170 3.69 0.84 4.41
N GLN A 171 4.49 -0.21 4.25
CA GLN A 171 5.87 -0.06 3.85
C GLN A 171 5.97 0.00 2.31
N PHE A 172 6.64 1.02 1.81
CA PHE A 172 6.97 1.19 0.40
C PHE A 172 8.26 0.45 0.09
N LEU A 173 8.25 -0.47 -0.86
CA LEU A 173 9.43 -1.24 -1.25
C LEU A 173 9.65 -1.22 -2.75
N SER A 174 10.92 -1.11 -3.16
CA SER A 174 11.30 -1.45 -4.52
C SER A 174 10.99 -2.93 -4.80
N SER A 175 10.81 -3.30 -6.07
CA SER A 175 10.57 -4.70 -6.44
C SER A 175 11.71 -5.62 -5.97
N LYS A 176 12.96 -5.15 -6.09
CA LYS A 176 14.15 -5.88 -5.64
C LYS A 176 14.16 -6.09 -4.12
N ASP A 177 13.83 -5.07 -3.34
CA ASP A 177 13.84 -5.19 -1.88
C ASP A 177 12.67 -6.04 -1.38
N LEU A 178 11.50 -5.95 -2.02
CA LEU A 178 10.40 -6.86 -1.74
C LEU A 178 10.82 -8.31 -1.99
N TYR A 179 11.49 -8.59 -3.12
CA TYR A 179 11.98 -9.94 -3.43
C TYR A 179 12.88 -10.49 -2.32
N HIS A 180 13.87 -9.71 -1.88
CA HIS A 180 14.77 -10.12 -0.80
C HIS A 180 14.05 -10.28 0.55
N LYS A 181 12.91 -9.60 0.74
CA LYS A 181 12.07 -9.73 1.93
C LYS A 181 11.09 -10.90 1.89
N LEU A 182 10.83 -11.54 0.76
CA LEU A 182 9.83 -12.61 0.66
C LEU A 182 10.08 -13.74 1.67
N SER A 183 11.33 -14.17 1.84
CA SER A 183 11.68 -15.23 2.81
C SER A 183 11.58 -14.79 4.27
N GLU A 184 11.81 -13.50 4.57
CA GLU A 184 11.58 -12.95 5.92
C GLU A 184 10.07 -12.94 6.23
N ILE A 185 9.27 -12.44 5.28
CA ILE A 185 7.82 -12.36 5.41
C ILE A 185 7.21 -13.77 5.53
N GLN A 186 7.69 -14.73 4.74
CA GLN A 186 7.27 -16.13 4.84
C GLN A 186 7.44 -16.67 6.27
N LYS A 187 8.63 -16.48 6.86
CA LYS A 187 8.92 -16.91 8.24
C LYS A 187 8.03 -16.22 9.27
N LEU A 188 7.71 -14.94 9.06
CA LEU A 188 6.80 -14.21 9.94
C LEU A 188 5.39 -14.77 9.89
N MET A 189 4.95 -15.23 8.71
CA MET A 189 3.61 -15.78 8.50
C MET A 189 3.46 -17.26 8.86
N ASP A 190 4.55 -17.94 9.19
CA ASP A 190 4.58 -19.38 9.51
C ASP A 190 3.98 -20.27 8.41
N ILE A 191 4.30 -19.94 7.14
CA ILE A 191 3.83 -20.63 5.92
C ILE A 191 4.96 -21.18 5.04
#